data_AF-A0A957PS41-F1
#
_entry.id   AF-A0A957PS41-F1
#
_cell.length_a   1.000
_cell.length_b   1.000
_cell.length_c   1.000
_cell.angle_alpha   90.00
_cell.angle_beta   90.00
_cell.angle_gamma   90.00
#
_symmetry.space_group_name_H-M   'P 1'
#
loop_
_entity.id
_entity.type
_entity.pdbx_description
1 polymer ?
#
loop_
_entity_poly.entity_id
_entity_poly.type
_entity_poly.pdbx_seq_one_letter_code
_entity_poly.pdbx_strand_id
1 'polypeptide(L)'
;MSDCSTKKIYTGGRVVGEVVGEVFKKNISGSRHILHKPRAIALSVESLTQAEKVGAQEIQITDKESGALYACPFERFKEFAFPIQRGGFEPQMALTLDRFDVTSPLDYKSRALKQSEIKHEPFHGKRRRNPRGMKLESPRQLLFKGML
;
A
#
# COMPACT_ATOMS: atom_id res chain seq x y z
N MET A 1 10.77 16.04 -18.40
CA MET A 1 9.39 15.52 -18.27
C MET A 1 9.51 14.01 -18.28
N SER A 2 9.53 13.40 -17.09
CA SER A 2 9.59 11.94 -16.98
C SER A 2 8.29 11.37 -17.53
N ASP A 3 8.40 10.59 -18.60
CA ASP A 3 7.27 9.97 -19.27
C ASP A 3 6.56 9.06 -18.26
N CYS A 4 5.36 9.45 -17.83
CA CYS A 4 4.52 8.70 -16.88
C CYS A 4 3.84 7.52 -17.61
N SER A 5 4.62 6.80 -18.42
CA SER A 5 4.13 5.71 -19.25
C SER A 5 4.15 4.42 -18.44
N THR A 6 2.96 3.86 -18.23
CA THR A 6 2.78 2.56 -17.58
C THR A 6 3.15 1.45 -18.57
N LYS A 7 4.10 0.59 -18.19
CA LYS A 7 4.55 -0.54 -19.01
C LYS A 7 4.05 -1.85 -18.43
N LYS A 8 3.24 -2.59 -19.19
CA LYS A 8 2.73 -3.91 -18.76
C LYS A 8 3.86 -4.95 -18.76
N ILE A 9 3.85 -5.80 -17.74
CA ILE A 9 4.79 -6.91 -17.57
C ILE A 9 4.04 -8.23 -17.80
N TYR A 10 4.62 -9.10 -18.63
CA TYR A 10 4.00 -10.34 -19.06
C TYR A 10 4.78 -11.56 -18.58
N THR A 11 4.07 -12.66 -18.36
CA THR A 11 4.68 -13.98 -18.17
C THR A 11 3.75 -15.01 -18.80
N GLY A 12 4.29 -15.90 -19.64
CA GLY A 12 3.49 -16.91 -20.34
C GLY A 12 2.30 -16.32 -21.12
N GLY A 13 2.46 -15.14 -21.71
CA GLY A 13 1.42 -14.44 -22.48
C GLY A 13 0.34 -13.71 -21.66
N ARG A 14 0.43 -13.70 -20.33
CA ARG A 14 -0.53 -13.00 -19.45
C ARG A 14 0.12 -11.80 -18.76
N VAL A 15 -0.65 -10.74 -18.55
CA VAL A 15 -0.20 -9.60 -17.73
C VAL A 15 -0.12 -10.04 -16.27
N VAL A 16 1.07 -9.94 -15.68
CA VAL A 16 1.31 -10.30 -14.27
C VAL A 16 1.57 -9.09 -13.39
N GLY A 17 1.80 -7.92 -13.99
CA GLY A 17 2.03 -6.67 -13.29
C GLY A 17 2.31 -5.53 -14.27
N GLU A 18 2.76 -4.41 -13.74
CA GLU A 18 3.09 -3.23 -14.51
C GLU A 18 4.23 -2.45 -13.85
N VAL A 19 4.99 -1.70 -14.64
CA VAL A 19 5.95 -0.73 -14.13
C VAL A 19 5.38 0.66 -14.33
N VAL A 20 5.27 1.40 -13.23
CA VAL A 20 4.81 2.80 -13.21
C VAL A 20 5.95 3.65 -12.66
N GLY A 21 6.53 4.49 -13.51
CA GLY A 21 7.80 5.15 -13.20
C GLY A 21 8.89 4.10 -13.02
N GLU A 22 9.46 4.01 -11.82
CA GLU A 22 10.52 3.06 -11.46
C GLU A 22 10.01 1.92 -10.54
N VAL A 23 8.69 1.79 -10.40
CA VAL A 23 8.09 0.83 -9.46
C VAL A 23 7.39 -0.28 -10.22
N PHE A 24 7.88 -1.52 -10.06
CA PHE A 24 7.18 -2.72 -10.51
C PHE A 24 6.07 -3.08 -9.52
N LYS A 25 4.83 -2.94 -9.97
CA LYS A 25 3.61 -3.24 -9.21
C LYS A 25 3.01 -4.57 -9.63
N LYS A 26 2.71 -5.42 -8.64
CA LYS A 26 2.04 -6.70 -8.84
C LYS A 26 0.97 -6.91 -7.79
N ASN A 27 -0.13 -7.54 -8.19
CA ASN A 27 -1.18 -7.96 -7.29
C ASN A 27 -1.13 -9.48 -7.08
N ILE A 28 -1.34 -9.92 -5.84
CA ILE A 28 -1.43 -11.33 -5.48
C ILE A 28 -2.66 -11.62 -4.62
N SER A 29 -2.97 -12.90 -4.49
CA SER A 29 -3.84 -13.45 -3.44
C SER A 29 -2.96 -14.19 -2.43
N GLY A 30 -2.85 -13.68 -1.20
CA GLY A 30 -1.94 -14.18 -0.16
C GLY A 30 -2.06 -15.69 0.05
N SER A 31 -3.29 -16.20 0.17
CA SER A 31 -3.62 -17.62 0.34
C SER A 31 -3.06 -18.54 -0.75
N ARG A 32 -2.75 -18.01 -1.94
CA ARG A 32 -2.31 -18.78 -3.11
C ARG A 32 -0.86 -18.53 -3.49
N HIS A 33 -0.32 -17.34 -3.20
CA HIS A 33 0.96 -16.88 -3.74
C HIS A 33 2.05 -16.73 -2.68
N ILE A 34 1.70 -16.67 -1.39
CA ILE A 34 2.68 -16.64 -0.31
C ILE A 34 3.06 -18.08 0.05
N LEU A 35 4.35 -18.38 -0.03
CA LEU A 35 4.88 -19.67 0.41
C LEU A 35 4.72 -19.82 1.92
N HIS A 36 4.55 -21.06 2.40
CA HIS A 36 4.41 -21.32 3.85
C HIS A 36 5.75 -21.53 4.54
N LYS A 37 6.70 -22.23 3.90
CA LYS A 37 8.01 -22.59 4.47
C LYS A 37 9.12 -22.51 3.41
N PRO A 38 10.00 -21.49 3.47
CA PRO A 38 9.88 -20.29 4.30
C PRO A 38 8.68 -19.42 3.88
N ARG A 39 8.26 -18.49 4.74
CA ARG A 39 7.27 -17.48 4.35
C ARG A 39 7.92 -16.52 3.36
N ALA A 40 7.50 -16.56 2.11
CA ALA A 40 8.13 -15.83 1.01
C ALA A 40 7.15 -15.53 -0.12
N ILE A 41 7.48 -14.54 -0.96
CA ILE A 41 6.77 -14.27 -2.21
C ILE A 41 7.68 -14.62 -3.38
N ALA A 42 7.15 -15.38 -4.33
CA ALA A 42 7.85 -15.77 -5.54
C ALA A 42 7.43 -14.92 -6.75
N LEU A 43 8.41 -14.49 -7.53
CA LEU A 43 8.25 -13.76 -8.79
C LEU A 43 8.93 -14.55 -9.92
N SER A 44 8.30 -14.59 -11.09
CA SER A 44 8.91 -15.25 -12.25
C SER A 44 10.17 -14.51 -12.68
N VAL A 45 11.20 -15.26 -13.08
CA VAL A 45 12.44 -14.70 -13.62
C VAL A 45 12.14 -13.81 -14.83
N GLU A 46 11.17 -14.21 -15.65
CA GLU A 46 10.71 -13.43 -16.81
C GLU A 46 10.15 -12.06 -16.39
N SER A 47 9.25 -12.03 -15.39
CA SER A 47 8.65 -10.76 -14.93
C SER A 47 9.67 -9.81 -14.33
N LEU A 48 10.63 -10.34 -13.55
CA LEU A 48 11.73 -9.56 -12.99
C LEU A 48 12.61 -8.98 -14.11
N THR A 49 12.99 -9.81 -15.08
CA THR A 49 13.82 -9.40 -16.20
C THR A 49 13.13 -8.32 -17.04
N GLN A 50 11.84 -8.46 -17.33
CA GLN A 50 11.09 -7.44 -18.06
C GLN A 50 10.98 -6.14 -17.26
N ALA A 51 10.66 -6.24 -15.96
CA ALA A 51 10.52 -5.08 -15.08
C ALA A 51 11.83 -4.27 -14.99
N GLU A 52 12.95 -4.96 -14.78
CA GLU A 52 14.27 -4.32 -14.73
C GLU A 52 14.62 -3.66 -16.07
N LYS A 53 14.43 -4.36 -17.20
CA LYS A 53 14.70 -3.82 -18.54
C LYS A 53 13.95 -2.53 -18.83
N VAL A 54 12.78 -2.35 -18.23
CA VAL A 54 11.97 -1.15 -18.44
C VAL A 54 12.20 -0.05 -17.40
N GLY A 55 13.14 -0.24 -16.47
CA GLY A 55 13.61 0.77 -15.53
C GLY A 55 13.11 0.60 -14.09
N ALA A 56 12.57 -0.55 -13.71
CA ALA A 56 12.13 -0.75 -12.33
C ALA A 56 13.32 -0.81 -11.35
N GLN A 57 13.27 0.02 -10.30
CA GLN A 57 14.21 0.07 -9.18
C GLN A 57 13.57 -0.41 -7.87
N GLU A 58 12.24 -0.44 -7.80
CA GLU A 58 11.48 -0.90 -6.63
C GLU A 58 10.45 -1.96 -7.04
N ILE A 59 10.20 -2.93 -6.16
CA ILE A 59 9.16 -3.94 -6.29
C ILE A 59 8.09 -3.66 -5.24
N GLN A 60 6.83 -3.58 -5.68
CA GLN A 60 5.65 -3.43 -4.83
C GLN A 60 4.62 -4.51 -5.12
N ILE A 61 4.28 -5.27 -4.10
CA ILE A 61 3.34 -6.39 -4.19
C ILE A 61 2.17 -6.12 -3.24
N THR A 62 0.97 -6.03 -3.79
CA THR A 62 -0.25 -5.89 -2.98
C THR A 62 -0.94 -7.24 -2.87
N ASP A 63 -1.14 -7.70 -1.64
CA ASP A 63 -2.04 -8.83 -1.37
C ASP A 63 -3.48 -8.31 -1.34
N LYS A 64 -4.28 -8.70 -2.32
CA LYS A 64 -5.68 -8.28 -2.45
C LYS A 64 -6.59 -8.84 -1.36
N GLU A 65 -6.17 -9.90 -0.66
CA GLU A 65 -6.98 -10.51 0.39
C GLU A 65 -6.83 -9.75 1.71
N SER A 66 -5.59 -9.47 2.12
CA SER A 66 -5.31 -8.73 3.37
C SER A 66 -5.18 -7.22 3.20
N GLY A 67 -4.98 -6.75 1.96
CA GLY A 67 -4.60 -5.39 1.61
C GLY A 67 -3.14 -5.04 1.96
N ALA A 68 -2.33 -5.98 2.47
CA ALA A 68 -0.94 -5.72 2.80
C ALA A 68 -0.12 -5.35 1.55
N LEU A 69 0.71 -4.32 1.69
CA LEU A 69 1.70 -3.92 0.68
C LEU A 69 3.08 -4.38 1.13
N TYR A 70 3.73 -5.18 0.30
CA TYR A 70 5.10 -5.64 0.46
C TYR A 70 5.98 -4.88 -0.53
N ALA A 71 6.92 -4.09 -0.03
CA ALA A 71 7.81 -3.29 -0.85
C ALA A 71 9.29 -3.64 -0.59
N CYS A 72 10.11 -3.60 -1.62
CA CYS A 72 11.57 -3.65 -1.46
C CYS A 72 12.29 -3.05 -2.68
N PRO A 73 13.53 -2.53 -2.51
CA PRO A 73 14.39 -2.23 -3.64
C PRO A 73 14.66 -3.49 -4.49
N PHE A 74 14.80 -3.30 -5.80
CA PHE A 74 15.10 -4.38 -6.73
C PHE A 74 16.46 -5.03 -6.44
N GLU A 75 17.45 -4.24 -6.03
CA GLU A 75 18.78 -4.72 -5.62
C GLU A 75 18.70 -5.70 -4.44
N ARG A 76 17.92 -5.37 -3.40
CA ARG A 76 17.69 -6.25 -2.25
C ARG A 76 17.07 -7.58 -2.71
N PHE A 77 16.12 -7.53 -3.63
CA PHE A 77 15.52 -8.74 -4.17
C PHE A 77 16.56 -9.59 -4.90
N LYS A 78 17.39 -8.99 -5.76
CA LYS A 78 18.46 -9.71 -6.47
C LYS A 78 19.49 -10.34 -5.55
N GLU A 79 19.90 -9.63 -4.51
CA GLU A 79 20.95 -10.07 -3.59
C GLU A 79 20.48 -11.25 -2.73
N PHE A 80 19.24 -11.24 -2.26
CA PHE A 80 18.77 -12.16 -1.22
C PHE A 80 17.69 -13.15 -1.66
N ALA A 81 17.13 -12.99 -2.86
CA ALA A 81 16.18 -13.98 -3.36
C ALA A 81 16.89 -15.30 -3.68
N PHE A 82 16.16 -16.38 -3.50
CA PHE A 82 16.62 -17.74 -3.80
C PHE A 82 15.78 -18.33 -4.92
N PRO A 83 16.37 -19.18 -5.79
CA PRO A 83 15.62 -19.84 -6.85
C PRO A 83 14.62 -20.83 -6.26
N ILE A 84 13.43 -20.89 -6.85
CA ILE A 84 12.43 -21.91 -6.58
C ILE A 84 11.86 -22.43 -7.89
N GLN A 85 11.76 -23.76 -7.99
CA GLN A 85 11.11 -24.43 -9.11
C GLN A 85 9.98 -25.31 -8.56
N ARG A 86 8.74 -24.98 -8.91
CA ARG A 86 7.56 -25.79 -8.60
C ARG A 86 7.01 -26.36 -9.90
N GLY A 87 6.63 -27.64 -9.91
CA GLY A 87 6.10 -28.28 -11.11
C GLY A 87 4.92 -27.51 -11.69
N GLY A 88 4.93 -27.28 -13.01
CA GLY A 88 3.89 -26.53 -13.72
C GLY A 88 4.02 -25.01 -13.68
N PHE A 89 5.06 -24.47 -13.04
CA PHE A 89 5.38 -23.04 -13.05
C PHE A 89 6.69 -22.78 -13.80
N GLU A 90 6.81 -21.61 -14.42
CA GLU A 90 8.08 -21.10 -14.93
C GLU A 90 9.13 -20.94 -13.80
N PRO A 91 10.43 -20.77 -14.11
CA PRO A 91 11.44 -20.49 -13.10
C PRO A 91 11.12 -19.22 -12.29
N GLN A 92 11.26 -19.30 -10.98
CA GLN A 92 10.95 -18.20 -10.07
C GLN A 92 12.08 -17.93 -9.09
N MET A 93 12.13 -16.69 -8.62
CA MET A 93 12.96 -16.23 -7.52
C MET A 93 12.03 -15.87 -6.37
N ALA A 94 12.33 -16.32 -5.16
CA ALA A 94 11.54 -16.04 -3.97
C ALA A 94 12.34 -15.23 -2.96
N LEU A 95 11.69 -14.23 -2.36
CA LEU A 95 12.25 -13.45 -1.26
C LEU A 95 11.40 -13.66 -0.01
N THR A 96 12.04 -13.90 1.12
CA THR A 96 11.36 -14.10 2.40
C THR A 96 10.69 -12.82 2.89
N LEU A 97 9.54 -12.96 3.56
CA LEU A 97 8.71 -11.82 3.95
C LEU A 97 9.40 -10.83 4.89
N ASP A 98 10.37 -11.28 5.68
CA ASP A 98 11.18 -10.45 6.60
C ASP A 98 12.12 -9.49 5.88
N ARG A 99 12.32 -9.65 4.56
CA ARG A 99 13.12 -8.74 3.73
C ARG A 99 12.30 -7.70 2.99
N PHE A 100 10.97 -7.77 3.08
CA PHE A 100 10.08 -6.74 2.58
C PHE A 100 9.75 -5.73 3.69
N ASP A 101 9.67 -4.46 3.29
CA ASP A 101 9.01 -3.43 4.05
C ASP A 101 7.50 -3.63 3.91
N VAL A 102 6.82 -3.98 5.00
CA VAL A 102 5.39 -4.33 4.99
C VAL A 102 4.58 -3.18 5.55
N THR A 103 3.60 -2.70 4.79
CA THR A 103 2.58 -1.77 5.26
C THR A 103 1.23 -2.46 5.23
N SER A 104 0.55 -2.56 6.38
CA SER A 104 -0.81 -3.07 6.42
C SER A 104 -1.81 -1.94 6.14
N PRO A 105 -3.03 -2.23 5.66
CA PRO A 105 -4.12 -1.25 5.60
C PRO A 105 -4.54 -0.74 6.98
N LEU A 106 -4.05 -1.31 8.08
CA LEU A 106 -4.30 -0.79 9.42
C LEU A 106 -3.23 0.25 9.83
N ASP A 107 -2.07 0.24 9.18
CA ASP A 107 -0.95 1.17 9.47
C ASP A 107 -1.10 2.55 8.84
N TYR A 108 -2.07 2.79 7.95
CA TYR A 108 -2.25 4.13 7.35
C TYR A 108 -2.72 5.19 8.37
N LYS A 109 -3.28 4.77 9.51
CA LYS A 109 -3.72 5.71 10.56
C LYS A 109 -2.61 6.15 11.52
N SER A 110 -1.47 5.47 11.57
CA SER A 110 -0.40 5.77 12.53
C SER A 110 0.73 6.64 11.95
N ARG A 111 0.80 6.79 10.62
CA ARG A 111 1.83 7.61 9.95
C ARG A 111 1.41 9.04 9.62
N ALA A 112 0.14 9.38 9.81
CA ALA A 112 -0.36 10.74 9.60
C ALA A 112 -0.05 11.64 10.82
N LEU A 113 0.98 12.49 10.64
CA LEU A 113 1.34 13.69 11.41
C LEU A 113 1.80 13.51 12.88
N LYS A 114 3.11 13.63 13.11
CA LYS A 114 3.62 14.20 14.37
C LYS A 114 3.17 15.66 14.44
N GLN A 115 2.05 15.91 15.12
CA GLN A 115 1.49 17.24 15.40
C GLN A 115 2.35 18.13 16.32
N SER A 116 3.53 17.68 16.77
CA SER A 116 4.35 18.37 17.76
C SER A 116 5.13 19.59 17.24
N GLU A 117 4.99 19.95 15.96
CA GLU A 117 5.52 21.22 15.41
C GLU A 117 4.45 22.31 15.28
N ILE A 118 3.25 22.11 15.82
CA ILE A 118 2.31 23.22 16.03
C ILE A 118 2.81 24.03 17.24
N LYS A 119 3.67 25.02 16.98
CA LYS A 119 3.95 26.09 17.95
C LYS A 119 2.65 26.83 18.24
N HIS A 120 2.06 26.57 19.40
CA HIS A 120 0.99 27.41 19.93
C HIS A 120 1.59 28.74 20.40
N GLU A 121 1.45 29.78 19.59
CA GLU A 121 1.61 31.16 20.05
C GLU A 121 0.49 31.49 21.07
N PRO A 122 0.80 32.09 22.22
CA PRO A 122 -0.21 32.42 23.23
C PRO A 122 -1.06 33.61 22.77
N PHE A 123 -2.29 33.33 22.36
CA PHE A 123 -3.28 34.34 21.97
C PHE A 123 -3.69 35.20 23.18
N HIS A 124 -3.11 36.39 23.30
CA HIS A 124 -3.54 37.46 24.22
C HIS A 124 -4.78 38.17 23.66
N GLY A 125 -5.95 37.51 23.74
CA GLY A 125 -7.23 38.04 23.27
C GLY A 125 -8.27 38.10 24.39
N LYS A 126 -8.66 39.31 24.79
CA LYS A 126 -9.67 39.58 25.84
C LYS A 126 -10.98 38.80 25.60
N ARG A 127 -11.41 38.00 26.58
CA ARG A 127 -12.71 37.30 26.59
C ARG A 127 -13.87 38.30 26.46
N ARG A 128 -14.60 38.28 25.34
CA ARG A 128 -15.94 38.88 25.27
C ARG A 128 -16.95 37.91 25.89
N ARG A 129 -17.74 38.39 26.86
CA ARG A 129 -18.83 37.64 27.48
C ARG A 129 -19.95 37.42 26.45
N ASN A 130 -20.36 36.17 26.24
CA ASN A 130 -21.58 35.85 25.50
C ASN A 130 -22.79 36.48 26.21
N PRO A 131 -23.64 37.26 25.52
CA PRO A 131 -24.92 37.66 26.09
C PRO A 131 -25.86 36.44 26.16
N ARG A 132 -26.39 36.21 27.36
CA ARG A 132 -27.38 35.18 27.68
C ARG A 132 -28.63 35.37 26.82
N GLY A 133 -29.11 34.30 26.18
CA GLY A 133 -30.50 34.21 25.74
C GLY A 133 -30.71 33.71 24.30
N MET A 134 -30.34 32.47 23.99
CA MET A 134 -31.03 31.70 22.94
C MET A 134 -31.10 30.23 23.38
N LYS A 135 -32.32 29.72 23.57
CA LYS A 135 -32.58 28.29 23.65
C LYS A 135 -32.41 27.73 22.24
N LEU A 136 -31.30 27.05 21.97
CA LEU A 136 -31.20 26.18 20.81
C LEU A 136 -31.97 24.90 21.14
N GLU A 137 -33.20 24.80 20.64
CA GLU A 137 -33.94 23.54 20.71
C GLU A 137 -33.16 22.45 19.97
N SER A 138 -33.10 21.27 20.59
CA SER A 138 -32.32 20.16 20.04
C SER A 138 -33.01 19.59 18.79
N PRO A 139 -32.26 19.25 17.72
CA PRO A 139 -32.82 18.68 16.49
C PRO A 139 -33.56 17.35 16.69
N ARG A 140 -33.42 16.72 17.86
CA ARG A 140 -34.08 15.45 18.21
C ARG A 140 -35.55 15.60 18.64
N GLN A 141 -36.05 16.82 18.85
CA GLN A 141 -37.44 17.03 19.30
C GLN A 141 -38.47 17.22 18.17
N LEU A 142 -38.05 17.25 16.90
CA LEU A 142 -38.93 17.51 15.75
C LEU A 142 -39.41 16.27 14.97
N LEU A 143 -39.20 15.04 15.47
CA LEU A 143 -39.46 13.82 14.69
C LEU A 143 -40.52 12.85 15.24
N PHE A 144 -41.29 13.22 16.28
CA PHE A 144 -42.35 12.34 16.82
C PHE A 144 -43.63 13.06 17.26
N LYS A 145 -44.03 14.13 16.55
CA LYS A 145 -45.40 14.67 16.64
C LYS A 145 -45.96 14.93 15.24
N GLY A 146 -46.53 13.86 14.68
CA GLY A 146 -47.80 13.86 13.94
C GLY A 146 -47.93 14.71 12.68
N MET A 147 -48.09 14.04 11.55
CA MET A 147 -49.19 14.24 10.58
C MET A 147 -49.26 12.92 9.78
N LEU A 148 -50.33 12.15 9.94
CA LEU A 148 -51.59 12.23 9.16
C LEU A 148 -51.36 11.80 7.71
#